data_AF-A0A8S1E9M1-F1
#
_entry.id   AF-A0A8S1E9M1-F1
#
_cell.length_a   1.000
_cell.length_b   1.000
_cell.length_c   1.000
_cell.angle_alpha   90.00
_cell.angle_beta   90.00
_cell.angle_gamma   90.00
#
_symmetry.space_group_name_H-M   'P 1'
#
loop_
_entity.id
_entity.type
_entity.pdbx_description
1 polymer ?
#
loop_
_entity_poly.entity_id
_entity_poly.type
_entity_poly.pdbx_seq_one_letter_code
_entity_poly.pdbx_strand_id
1 'polypeptide(L)'
;MNDGNITRNFFDMTSQRICTMRNNGVLGLTSKRFNDDKIMNVRTRDRGEPSSVKFSSDGRLCLMQRTTTAVDIIFLEKTENSLCLEITVTAKSKEPLLAVEWVTNSQILIVTNRSAELVYINEEKKTSKVLKSTNVNASWAIYYAPSQLLLIANGVGCANIQPLVVAHSNFTRLKSFEVEFNASNTKENLLEKDVTVATIYGKVYAMVLRYSVRNASTVDLVMYELPSDTTSAAVFKYSLVLGFTGGCGIHVIDNLVIVHHQTTAKSYIFDVAINSFRVNQSPLVITSIVANPQHQPPPPLYTGHWFTFLPNIVIDSNGGVMYGIKLKNENCMLEIAEKNIMLEYLARRRDANKLLISSFLSCLKARALSLRQIRKIFNLLSSNISENNSDDSAPKPVFSCPKFEKMHISQQEVQSCVLIPLRDDVSLNMSYVANVMLQYLRSLYDNNVPVEAYFIELVVETLAEAGEMSKLHQIVTYRVVNDSKPLAFLLLSYEARCSTLFQSGVDILARNKANDEIVEVMLEKKQIVDAFRFIDAMNLNDSLLPKIIEGADENCSVQTKYAIKEHMIEKRVKSTLLTKFDDLYEEENIEKAEDELSTFTLYEF
;
A
#
# COMPACT_ATOMS: atom_id res chain seq x y z
N MET A 1 -22.45 55.99 16.38
CA MET A 1 -21.12 55.59 15.88
C MET A 1 -21.34 54.37 15.03
N ASN A 2 -20.95 54.42 13.75
CA ASN A 2 -21.15 53.31 12.81
C ASN A 2 -20.21 52.17 13.20
N ASP A 3 -20.71 51.20 13.97
CA ASP A 3 -20.07 49.90 14.07
C ASP A 3 -20.14 49.26 12.68
N GLY A 4 -19.02 49.29 11.97
CA GLY A 4 -18.92 48.81 10.60
C GLY A 4 -19.29 47.34 10.51
N ASN A 5 -19.74 46.92 9.32
CA ASN A 5 -19.97 45.51 8.99
C ASN A 5 -18.66 44.71 9.17
N ILE A 6 -18.43 44.15 10.37
CA ILE A 6 -17.28 43.30 10.63
C ILE A 6 -17.56 41.93 10.01
N THR A 7 -16.68 41.50 9.10
CA THR A 7 -16.69 40.16 8.51
C THR A 7 -15.57 39.35 9.17
N ARG A 8 -15.91 38.20 9.76
CA ARG A 8 -14.96 37.29 10.42
C ARG A 8 -14.98 35.92 9.74
N ASN A 9 -13.81 35.30 9.58
CA ASN A 9 -13.68 33.97 8.99
C ASN A 9 -13.19 32.98 10.05
N PHE A 10 -13.83 31.82 10.11
CA PHE A 10 -13.48 30.69 10.95
C PHE A 10 -13.27 29.47 10.06
N PHE A 11 -12.39 28.57 10.48
CA PHE A 11 -12.19 27.30 9.81
C PHE A 11 -12.42 26.16 10.78
N ASP A 12 -13.31 25.26 10.39
CA ASP A 12 -13.56 24.02 11.11
C ASP A 12 -12.74 22.90 10.46
N MET A 13 -11.70 22.46 11.17
CA MET A 13 -10.81 21.39 10.71
C MET A 13 -11.51 20.04 10.59
N THR A 14 -12.48 19.76 11.47
CA THR A 14 -13.18 18.46 11.53
C THR A 14 -14.10 18.27 10.34
N SER A 15 -14.87 19.32 9.98
CA SER A 15 -15.77 19.27 8.81
C SER A 15 -15.13 19.78 7.51
N GLN A 16 -13.92 20.36 7.58
CA GLN A 16 -13.22 21.05 6.50
C GLN A 16 -14.08 22.14 5.84
N ARG A 17 -14.65 23.00 6.67
CA ARG A 17 -15.54 24.10 6.26
C ARG A 17 -14.94 25.44 6.62
N ILE A 18 -15.00 26.39 5.69
CA ILE A 18 -14.83 27.80 6.00
C ILE A 18 -16.19 28.39 6.33
N CYS A 19 -16.18 29.25 7.33
CA CYS A 19 -17.35 29.90 7.84
C CYS A 19 -17.10 31.39 7.94
N THR A 20 -17.91 32.16 7.24
CA THR A 20 -17.86 33.62 7.23
C THR A 20 -19.07 34.15 8.00
N MET A 21 -18.79 34.97 8.99
CA MET A 21 -19.79 35.65 9.81
C MET A 21 -19.82 37.12 9.44
N ARG A 22 -21.02 37.65 9.22
CA ARG A 22 -21.25 39.07 8.94
C ARG A 22 -22.24 39.63 9.94
N ASN A 23 -21.89 40.76 10.55
CA ASN A 23 -22.80 41.47 11.43
C ASN A 23 -23.45 42.65 10.69
N ASN A 24 -24.74 42.52 10.36
CA ASN A 24 -25.58 43.58 9.81
C ASN A 24 -26.87 43.72 10.65
N GLY A 25 -26.76 43.71 11.99
CA GLY A 25 -27.91 43.78 12.93
C GLY A 25 -28.55 42.43 13.27
N VAL A 26 -28.30 41.41 12.46
CA VAL A 26 -28.47 39.98 12.77
C VAL A 26 -27.21 39.26 12.32
N LEU A 27 -26.75 38.28 13.10
CA LEU A 27 -25.51 37.56 12.82
C LEU A 27 -25.75 36.53 11.71
N GLY A 28 -25.35 36.88 10.50
CA GLY A 28 -25.43 36.01 9.32
C GLY A 28 -24.21 35.10 9.23
N LEU A 29 -24.46 33.80 9.16
CA LEU A 29 -23.48 32.74 9.04
C LEU A 29 -23.54 32.16 7.63
N THR A 30 -22.46 32.25 6.87
CA THR A 30 -22.32 31.57 5.57
C THR A 30 -21.22 30.53 5.69
N SER A 31 -21.48 29.27 5.35
CA SER A 31 -20.44 28.23 5.36
C SER A 31 -20.36 27.51 4.02
N LYS A 32 -19.12 27.18 3.62
CA LYS A 32 -18.81 26.39 2.42
C LYS A 32 -17.81 25.30 2.81
N ARG A 33 -18.03 24.08 2.34
CA ARG A 33 -17.08 22.97 2.50
C ARG A 33 -16.06 22.99 1.37
N PHE A 34 -14.85 22.52 1.63
CA PHE A 34 -13.79 22.53 0.60
C PHE A 34 -14.17 21.75 -0.67
N ASN A 35 -14.83 20.60 -0.54
CA ASN A 35 -15.23 19.72 -1.66
C ASN A 35 -16.74 19.79 -1.99
N ASP A 36 -17.47 20.79 -1.49
CA ASP A 36 -18.91 20.93 -1.77
C ASP A 36 -19.20 22.36 -2.19
N ASP A 37 -19.87 22.52 -3.33
CA ASP A 37 -20.29 23.83 -3.82
C ASP A 37 -21.54 24.36 -3.11
N LYS A 38 -22.21 23.51 -2.32
CA LYS A 38 -23.35 23.93 -1.54
C LYS A 38 -22.93 24.90 -0.43
N ILE A 39 -23.46 26.12 -0.53
CA ILE A 39 -23.33 27.15 0.51
C ILE A 39 -24.50 27.02 1.47
N MET A 40 -24.21 27.02 2.76
CA MET A 40 -25.22 27.08 3.81
C MET A 40 -25.26 28.50 4.38
N ASN A 41 -26.47 29.08 4.40
CA ASN A 41 -26.73 30.40 4.95
C ASN A 41 -27.69 30.28 6.14
N VAL A 42 -27.29 30.81 7.29
CA VAL A 42 -28.02 30.68 8.55
C VAL A 42 -28.00 32.01 9.29
N ARG A 43 -29.09 32.35 9.98
CA ARG A 43 -29.17 33.55 10.83
C ARG A 43 -29.26 33.13 12.29
N THR A 44 -28.46 33.77 13.12
CA THR A 44 -28.36 33.48 14.55
C THR A 44 -28.48 34.77 15.35
N ARG A 45 -28.81 34.66 16.65
CA ARG A 45 -28.89 35.83 17.51
C ARG A 45 -27.50 36.46 17.66
N ASP A 46 -27.44 37.78 17.68
CA ASP A 46 -26.20 38.48 18.02
C ASP A 46 -26.01 38.46 19.54
N ARG A 47 -25.06 37.65 20.00
CA ARG A 47 -24.67 37.51 21.41
C ARG A 47 -23.17 37.78 21.61
N GLY A 48 -22.59 38.58 20.73
CA GLY A 48 -21.15 38.84 20.71
C GLY A 48 -20.37 37.90 19.79
N GLU A 49 -19.11 38.27 19.57
CA GLU A 49 -18.23 37.60 18.61
C GLU A 49 -17.76 36.24 19.14
N PRO A 50 -17.96 35.15 18.38
CA PRO A 50 -17.45 33.85 18.78
C PRO A 50 -15.93 33.75 18.62
N SER A 51 -15.29 33.00 19.53
CA SER A 51 -13.89 32.59 19.43
C SER A 51 -13.68 31.43 18.45
N SER A 52 -14.66 30.53 18.35
CA SER A 52 -14.62 29.36 17.47
C SER A 52 -16.01 29.00 16.96
N VAL A 53 -16.05 28.45 15.74
CA VAL A 53 -17.27 27.98 15.08
C VAL A 53 -16.98 26.61 14.43
N LYS A 54 -17.76 25.59 14.78
CA LYS A 54 -17.57 24.20 14.29
C LYS A 54 -18.90 23.55 13.93
N PHE A 55 -18.92 22.67 12.95
CA PHE A 55 -20.13 22.02 12.45
C PHE A 55 -20.11 20.52 12.74
N SER A 56 -21.29 19.96 13.03
CA SER A 56 -21.46 18.51 13.05
C SER A 56 -21.17 17.92 11.67
N SER A 57 -20.74 16.65 11.60
CA SER A 57 -20.33 16.03 10.33
C SER A 57 -21.45 15.94 9.30
N ASP A 58 -22.71 15.87 9.74
CA ASP A 58 -23.91 15.92 8.89
C ASP A 58 -24.37 17.34 8.56
N GLY A 59 -23.77 18.36 9.17
CA GLY A 59 -24.10 19.78 8.98
C GLY A 59 -25.45 20.21 9.51
N ARG A 60 -26.04 19.47 10.46
CA ARG A 60 -27.33 19.85 11.10
C ARG A 60 -27.16 20.73 12.33
N LEU A 61 -26.00 20.68 12.97
CA LEU A 61 -25.71 21.45 14.18
C LEU A 61 -24.47 22.32 13.95
N CYS A 62 -24.48 23.50 14.55
CA CYS A 62 -23.32 24.37 14.65
C CYS A 62 -23.02 24.64 16.12
N LEU A 63 -21.73 24.62 16.44
CA LEU A 63 -21.17 24.91 17.73
C LEU A 63 -20.49 26.27 17.65
N MET A 64 -20.88 27.20 18.51
CA MET A 64 -20.29 28.54 18.60
C MET A 64 -19.85 28.85 20.02
N GLN A 65 -18.55 29.09 20.21
CA GLN A 65 -18.00 29.46 21.52
C GLN A 65 -17.94 30.98 21.65
N ARG A 66 -19.03 31.57 22.13
CA ARG A 66 -19.14 33.03 22.39
C ARG A 66 -18.62 33.46 23.76
N THR A 67 -18.60 32.55 24.72
CA THR A 67 -18.10 32.80 26.08
C THR A 67 -16.93 31.88 26.40
N THR A 68 -16.13 32.25 27.40
CA THR A 68 -14.99 31.43 27.82
C THR A 68 -15.41 30.17 28.55
N THR A 69 -16.60 30.09 29.14
CA THR A 69 -17.05 28.98 30.01
C THR A 69 -18.21 28.16 29.43
N ALA A 70 -18.80 28.61 28.33
CA ALA A 70 -19.98 28.00 27.74
C ALA A 70 -19.95 28.08 26.21
N VAL A 71 -20.67 27.16 25.59
CA VAL A 71 -20.79 27.03 24.15
C VAL A 71 -22.26 27.03 23.74
N ASP A 72 -22.59 27.72 22.66
CA ASP A 72 -23.91 27.72 22.08
C ASP A 72 -24.00 26.66 20.97
N ILE A 73 -25.03 25.82 21.04
CA ILE A 73 -25.36 24.83 20.02
C ILE A 73 -26.57 25.32 19.25
N ILE A 74 -26.37 25.53 17.96
CA ILE A 74 -27.33 26.13 17.04
C ILE A 74 -27.88 25.03 16.15
N PHE A 75 -29.21 24.93 16.10
CA PHE A 75 -29.91 23.93 15.29
C PHE A 75 -30.13 24.51 13.91
N LEU A 76 -29.40 23.99 12.92
CA LEU A 76 -29.39 24.47 11.55
C LEU A 76 -30.62 23.90 10.83
N GLU A 77 -31.75 24.57 11.00
CA GLU A 77 -32.96 24.29 10.23
C GLU A 77 -32.81 24.80 8.79
N LYS A 78 -33.44 24.13 7.82
CA LYS A 78 -33.45 24.55 6.40
C LYS A 78 -34.41 25.73 6.17
N THR A 79 -34.31 26.79 6.96
CA THR A 79 -35.16 27.97 6.83
C THR A 79 -34.30 29.17 6.47
N GLU A 80 -34.37 29.61 5.22
CA GLU A 80 -33.48 30.66 4.68
C GLU A 80 -33.66 32.04 5.36
N ASN A 81 -34.79 32.25 6.05
CA ASN A 81 -35.18 33.56 6.57
C ASN A 81 -35.44 33.63 8.09
N SER A 82 -35.39 32.50 8.80
CA SER A 82 -35.71 32.47 10.24
C SER A 82 -34.44 32.43 11.09
N LEU A 83 -34.54 32.97 12.31
CA LEU A 83 -33.50 32.80 13.33
C LEU A 83 -33.47 31.34 13.77
N CYS A 84 -32.30 30.72 13.73
CA CYS A 84 -32.14 29.37 14.26
C CYS A 84 -32.35 29.34 15.78
N LEU A 85 -32.91 28.22 16.24
CA LEU A 85 -32.96 27.89 17.66
C LEU A 85 -31.55 27.58 18.17
N GLU A 86 -31.27 27.96 19.41
CA GLU A 86 -29.96 27.74 20.05
C GLU A 86 -30.16 27.32 21.52
N ILE A 87 -29.26 26.47 22.01
CA ILE A 87 -29.12 26.16 23.44
C ILE A 87 -27.71 26.46 23.91
N THR A 88 -27.56 26.90 25.15
CA THR A 88 -26.25 27.13 25.77
C THR A 88 -25.88 25.92 26.62
N VAL A 89 -24.70 25.35 26.39
CA VAL A 89 -24.13 24.23 27.13
C VAL A 89 -22.94 24.74 27.94
N THR A 90 -22.99 24.53 29.25
CA THR A 90 -21.93 24.91 30.19
C THR A 90 -21.23 23.68 30.73
N ALA A 91 -19.90 23.71 30.86
CA ALA A 91 -19.16 22.69 31.59
C ALA A 91 -19.59 22.65 33.07
N LYS A 92 -19.59 21.47 33.70
CA LYS A 92 -19.95 21.35 35.13
C LYS A 92 -19.01 22.15 36.03
N SER A 93 -17.73 22.23 35.68
CA SER A 93 -16.72 22.95 36.44
C SER A 93 -16.89 24.47 36.40
N LYS A 94 -17.59 25.01 35.38
CA LYS A 94 -17.68 26.45 35.06
C LYS A 94 -16.32 27.14 34.85
N GLU A 95 -15.27 26.36 34.65
CA GLU A 95 -13.92 26.82 34.30
C GLU A 95 -13.87 27.18 32.81
N PRO A 96 -12.86 27.95 32.38
CA PRO A 96 -12.69 28.25 30.96
C PRO A 96 -12.49 26.98 30.13
N LEU A 97 -13.12 26.94 28.97
CA LEU A 97 -13.06 25.84 28.02
C LEU A 97 -11.73 25.90 27.27
N LEU A 98 -10.95 24.82 27.35
CA LEU A 98 -9.70 24.65 26.62
C LEU A 98 -9.94 24.11 25.21
N ALA A 99 -10.84 23.14 25.07
CA ALA A 99 -11.21 22.57 23.79
C ALA A 99 -12.69 22.20 23.77
N VAL A 100 -13.34 22.44 22.63
CA VAL A 100 -14.72 22.01 22.38
C VAL A 100 -14.81 21.43 20.98
N GLU A 101 -15.23 20.18 20.86
CA GLU A 101 -15.13 19.41 19.63
C GLU A 101 -16.31 18.48 19.40
N TRP A 102 -16.66 18.26 18.13
CA TRP A 102 -17.64 17.25 17.74
C TRP A 102 -17.00 15.85 17.78
N VAL A 103 -17.61 14.93 18.53
CA VAL A 103 -17.19 13.51 18.59
C VAL A 103 -18.04 12.66 17.64
N THR A 104 -19.34 12.91 17.64
CA THR A 104 -20.32 12.34 16.70
C THR A 104 -21.30 13.44 16.28
N ASN A 105 -22.28 13.14 15.42
CA ASN A 105 -23.28 14.13 14.98
C ASN A 105 -24.13 14.68 16.13
N SER A 106 -24.23 13.97 17.25
CA SER A 106 -25.05 14.36 18.42
C SER A 106 -24.27 14.37 19.73
N GLN A 107 -22.95 14.23 19.70
CA GLN A 107 -22.11 14.26 20.89
C GLN A 107 -20.98 15.25 20.73
N ILE A 108 -20.81 16.10 21.74
CA ILE A 108 -19.71 17.04 21.85
C ILE A 108 -18.81 16.66 23.03
N LEU A 109 -17.53 16.93 22.86
CA LEU A 109 -16.51 16.88 23.89
C LEU A 109 -16.25 18.30 24.37
N ILE A 110 -16.33 18.52 25.68
CA ILE A 110 -15.98 19.77 26.34
C ILE A 110 -14.81 19.48 27.29
N VAL A 111 -13.70 20.20 27.13
CA VAL A 111 -12.52 20.06 27.97
C VAL A 111 -12.24 21.37 28.69
N THR A 112 -12.09 21.30 30.01
CA THR A 112 -11.63 22.39 30.88
C THR A 112 -10.30 22.00 31.52
N ASN A 113 -9.71 22.91 32.28
CA ASN A 113 -8.51 22.63 33.07
C ASN A 113 -8.70 21.50 34.11
N ARG A 114 -9.94 21.17 34.50
CA ARG A 114 -10.27 20.21 35.57
C ARG A 114 -11.11 19.01 35.13
N SER A 115 -11.85 19.10 34.03
CA SER A 115 -12.76 18.04 33.57
C SER A 115 -12.77 17.91 32.05
N ALA A 116 -12.90 16.66 31.58
CA ALA A 116 -13.34 16.35 30.22
C ALA A 116 -14.74 15.74 30.29
N GLU A 117 -15.67 16.28 29.51
CA GLU A 117 -17.10 15.98 29.55
C GLU A 117 -17.62 15.63 28.17
N LEU A 118 -18.31 14.49 28.06
CA LEU A 118 -19.08 14.10 26.89
C LEU A 118 -20.53 14.50 27.07
N VAL A 119 -21.04 15.33 26.19
CA VAL A 119 -22.40 15.86 26.24
C VAL A 119 -23.16 15.41 24.99
N TYR A 120 -24.33 14.82 25.21
CA TYR A 120 -25.29 14.49 24.17
C TYR A 120 -26.21 15.66 23.89
N ILE A 121 -26.46 15.92 22.61
CA ILE A 121 -27.39 16.93 22.12
C ILE A 121 -28.62 16.23 21.56
N ASN A 122 -29.78 16.53 22.13
CA ASN A 122 -31.06 16.06 21.64
C ASN A 122 -31.67 17.10 20.68
N GLU A 123 -31.72 16.76 19.40
CA GLU A 123 -32.25 17.64 18.34
C GLU A 123 -33.76 17.87 18.41
N GLU A 124 -34.54 16.88 18.86
CA GLU A 124 -36.01 16.97 18.92
C GLU A 124 -36.46 17.83 20.10
N LYS A 125 -35.90 17.55 21.28
CA LYS A 125 -36.24 18.24 22.52
C LYS A 125 -35.48 19.55 22.69
N LYS A 126 -34.51 19.85 21.82
CA LYS A 126 -33.60 21.00 21.93
C LYS A 126 -32.99 21.09 23.33
N THR A 127 -32.42 19.98 23.81
CA THR A 127 -31.82 19.88 25.15
C THR A 127 -30.46 19.19 25.10
N SER A 128 -29.64 19.40 26.12
CA SER A 128 -28.35 18.73 26.28
C SER A 128 -28.30 17.88 27.54
N LYS A 129 -27.62 16.74 27.51
CA LYS A 129 -27.40 15.86 28.66
C LYS A 129 -25.94 15.42 28.74
N VAL A 130 -25.31 15.61 29.89
CA VAL A 130 -23.95 15.06 30.13
C VAL A 130 -24.04 13.53 30.22
N LEU A 131 -23.33 12.85 29.33
CA LEU A 131 -23.25 11.38 29.29
C LEU A 131 -22.18 10.85 30.24
N LYS A 132 -20.97 11.39 30.14
CA LYS A 132 -19.80 10.96 30.90
C LYS A 132 -18.91 12.15 31.23
N SER A 133 -18.25 12.09 32.38
CA SER A 133 -17.24 13.07 32.79
C SER A 133 -16.06 12.35 33.41
N THR A 134 -14.85 12.85 33.19
CA THR A 134 -13.63 12.39 33.83
C THR A 134 -12.80 13.58 34.29
N ASN A 135 -12.16 13.46 35.47
CA ASN A 135 -11.31 14.51 36.01
C ASN A 135 -9.98 14.52 35.26
N VAL A 136 -9.56 15.69 34.81
CA VAL A 136 -8.28 15.88 34.14
C VAL A 136 -7.55 17.05 34.80
N ASN A 137 -6.23 17.12 34.62
CA ASN A 137 -5.48 18.34 34.89
C ASN A 137 -4.90 18.73 33.54
N ALA A 138 -5.47 19.74 32.90
CA ALA A 138 -5.15 20.10 31.52
C ALA A 138 -4.64 21.53 31.43
N SER A 139 -3.47 21.71 30.81
CA SER A 139 -2.94 23.02 30.44
C SER A 139 -3.43 23.45 29.06
N TRP A 140 -3.48 22.50 28.12
CA TRP A 140 -4.11 22.62 26.81
C TRP A 140 -4.56 21.22 26.34
N ALA A 141 -5.41 21.16 25.30
CA ALA A 141 -5.93 19.90 24.79
C ALA A 141 -6.12 19.92 23.27
N ILE A 142 -5.77 18.81 22.59
CA ILE A 142 -5.94 18.63 21.15
C ILE A 142 -6.79 17.39 20.91
N TYR A 143 -7.85 17.53 20.11
CA TYR A 143 -8.67 16.40 19.69
C TYR A 143 -8.39 16.02 18.24
N TYR A 144 -8.06 14.75 18.03
CA TYR A 144 -7.84 14.16 16.72
C TYR A 144 -9.02 13.25 16.36
N ALA A 145 -9.97 13.83 15.62
CA ALA A 145 -11.23 13.18 15.24
C ALA A 145 -11.06 11.83 14.50
N PRO A 146 -10.09 11.64 13.56
CA PRO A 146 -9.96 10.38 12.81
C PRO A 146 -9.71 9.14 13.67
N SER A 147 -9.13 9.30 14.86
CA SER A 147 -8.92 8.22 15.84
C SER A 147 -9.67 8.44 17.15
N GLN A 148 -10.59 9.42 17.20
CA GLN A 148 -11.33 9.82 18.41
C GLN A 148 -10.40 10.00 19.62
N LEU A 149 -9.24 10.60 19.39
CA LEU A 149 -8.17 10.66 20.37
C LEU A 149 -8.02 12.07 20.92
N LEU A 150 -8.08 12.21 22.23
CA LEU A 150 -7.82 13.45 22.94
C LEU A 150 -6.41 13.40 23.55
N LEU A 151 -5.55 14.34 23.18
CA LEU A 151 -4.28 14.58 23.85
C LEU A 151 -4.43 15.71 24.86
N ILE A 152 -4.06 15.45 26.10
CA ILE A 152 -4.03 16.45 27.18
C ILE A 152 -2.59 16.66 27.61
N ALA A 153 -2.14 17.91 27.58
CA ALA A 153 -0.87 18.26 28.18
C ALA A 153 -1.05 18.70 29.62
N ASN A 154 -0.14 18.26 30.47
CA ASN A 154 -0.15 18.56 31.88
C ASN A 154 1.26 18.56 32.49
N GLY A 155 1.32 18.78 33.79
CA GLY A 155 2.58 18.82 34.53
C GLY A 155 3.38 20.10 34.30
N VAL A 156 4.61 20.11 34.80
CA VAL A 156 5.47 21.28 34.71
C VAL A 156 6.03 21.41 33.30
N GLY A 157 5.95 22.59 32.69
CA GLY A 157 6.38 22.79 31.30
C GLY A 157 5.40 22.26 30.24
N CYS A 158 4.22 21.75 30.65
CA CYS A 158 3.24 21.11 29.76
C CYS A 158 3.82 19.94 28.94
N ALA A 159 4.91 19.32 29.40
CA ALA A 159 5.65 18.31 28.65
C ALA A 159 5.08 16.89 28.77
N ASN A 160 4.27 16.62 29.79
CA ASN A 160 3.63 15.32 29.97
C ASN A 160 2.32 15.27 29.20
N ILE A 161 2.24 14.35 28.24
CA ILE A 161 1.07 14.15 27.38
C ILE A 161 0.32 12.91 27.86
N GLN A 162 -0.95 13.08 28.19
CA GLN A 162 -1.89 12.01 28.51
C GLN A 162 -2.86 11.84 27.32
N PRO A 163 -2.79 10.72 26.59
CA PRO A 163 -3.79 10.38 25.59
C PRO A 163 -5.04 9.75 26.23
N LEU A 164 -6.22 10.14 25.76
CA LEU A 164 -7.51 9.55 26.11
C LEU A 164 -8.28 9.23 24.84
N VAL A 165 -8.73 7.98 24.71
CA VAL A 165 -9.65 7.58 23.63
C VAL A 165 -11.07 7.93 24.04
N VAL A 166 -11.78 8.63 23.15
CA VAL A 166 -13.14 9.12 23.34
C VAL A 166 -14.10 8.33 22.43
N ALA A 167 -14.29 7.06 22.75
CA ALA A 167 -15.09 6.13 21.94
C ALA A 167 -16.25 5.55 22.75
N HIS A 168 -17.33 5.16 22.06
CA HIS A 168 -18.50 4.51 22.68
C HIS A 168 -19.10 5.30 23.86
N SER A 169 -19.10 6.63 23.77
CA SER A 169 -19.56 7.53 24.86
C SER A 169 -18.79 7.39 26.18
N ASN A 170 -17.55 6.90 26.14
CA ASN A 170 -16.71 6.70 27.32
C ASN A 170 -15.29 7.22 27.09
N PHE A 171 -14.52 7.31 28.18
CA PHE A 171 -13.12 7.71 28.16
C PHE A 171 -12.24 6.52 28.55
N THR A 172 -11.30 6.17 27.68
CA THR A 172 -10.26 5.16 27.97
C THR A 172 -8.91 5.84 28.03
N ARG A 173 -8.26 5.84 29.20
CA ARG A 173 -6.94 6.45 29.37
C ARG A 173 -5.85 5.54 28.82
N LEU A 174 -4.96 6.09 28.01
CA LEU A 174 -3.71 5.44 27.62
C LEU A 174 -2.58 5.90 28.55
N LYS A 175 -1.48 5.16 28.54
CA LYS A 175 -0.30 5.49 29.34
C LYS A 175 0.28 6.84 28.89
N SER A 176 0.53 7.71 29.85
CA SER A 176 1.12 9.03 29.58
C SER A 176 2.59 8.89 29.21
N PHE A 177 3.11 9.87 28.48
CA PHE A 177 4.50 9.95 28.08
C PHE A 177 5.00 11.39 28.17
N GLU A 178 6.30 11.55 28.37
CA GLU A 178 6.93 12.86 28.47
C GLU A 178 7.61 13.22 27.13
N VAL A 179 7.43 14.46 26.70
CA VAL A 179 8.12 15.02 25.55
C VAL A 179 9.52 15.43 25.96
N GLU A 180 10.52 14.81 25.33
CA GLU A 180 11.92 15.07 25.62
C GLU A 180 12.40 16.31 24.85
N PHE A 181 12.74 17.37 25.57
CA PHE A 181 13.45 18.53 25.02
C PHE A 181 14.94 18.26 25.06
N ASN A 182 15.62 18.33 23.91
CA ASN A 182 17.06 18.16 23.81
C ASN A 182 17.79 19.34 24.51
N ALA A 183 17.96 19.19 25.82
CA ALA A 183 18.96 19.84 26.64
C ALA A 183 18.91 21.39 26.78
N SER A 184 18.02 21.87 27.65
CA SER A 184 18.22 23.11 28.43
C SER A 184 17.52 23.02 29.80
N ASN A 185 18.14 23.58 30.83
CA ASN A 185 17.54 23.80 32.16
C ASN A 185 16.49 24.93 32.16
N THR A 186 16.30 25.62 31.04
CA THR A 186 15.17 26.53 30.84
C THR A 186 13.97 25.71 30.38
N LYS A 187 13.01 25.47 31.28
CA LYS A 187 11.75 24.80 30.96
C LYS A 187 10.97 25.64 29.95
N GLU A 188 11.15 25.38 28.67
CA GLU A 188 10.22 25.88 27.66
C GLU A 188 8.87 25.19 27.88
N ASN A 189 7.80 25.99 27.92
CA ASN A 189 6.46 25.45 28.01
C ASN A 189 6.08 24.92 26.62
N LEU A 190 5.75 23.63 26.54
CA LEU A 190 5.17 23.06 25.32
C LEU A 190 3.82 23.72 25.05
N LEU A 191 3.67 24.34 23.87
CA LEU A 191 2.42 25.00 23.47
C LEU A 191 1.61 24.10 22.55
N GLU A 192 0.29 24.29 22.55
CA GLU A 192 -0.65 23.56 21.68
C GLU A 192 -0.25 23.66 20.20
N LYS A 193 0.15 24.85 19.74
CA LYS A 193 0.54 25.12 18.35
C LYS A 193 1.79 24.35 17.89
N ASP A 194 2.61 23.86 18.80
CA ASP A 194 3.84 23.13 18.49
C ASP A 194 3.59 21.62 18.37
N VAL A 195 2.35 21.17 18.62
CA VAL A 195 1.95 19.75 18.58
C VAL A 195 0.93 19.53 17.47
N THR A 196 1.14 18.50 16.66
CA THR A 196 0.25 18.11 15.58
C THR A 196 0.04 16.60 15.61
N VAL A 197 -1.21 16.15 15.49
CA VAL A 197 -1.54 14.71 15.47
C VAL A 197 -1.93 14.30 14.05
N ALA A 198 -1.35 13.21 13.56
CA ALA A 198 -1.66 12.69 12.23
C ALA A 198 -1.53 11.17 12.14
N THR A 199 -2.29 10.58 11.22
CA THR A 199 -2.12 9.17 10.82
C THR A 199 -1.21 9.08 9.61
N ILE A 200 -0.14 8.30 9.73
CA ILE A 200 0.86 8.09 8.69
C ILE A 200 1.14 6.59 8.60
N TYR A 201 0.95 6.01 7.41
CA TYR A 201 1.13 4.58 7.15
C TYR A 201 0.37 3.65 8.12
N GLY A 202 -0.88 4.02 8.46
CA GLY A 202 -1.72 3.22 9.35
C GLY A 202 -1.32 3.28 10.83
N LYS A 203 -0.51 4.27 11.22
CA LYS A 203 -0.08 4.50 12.60
C LYS A 203 -0.35 5.95 12.99
N VAL A 204 -0.70 6.19 14.26
CA VAL A 204 -0.96 7.53 14.78
C VAL A 204 0.31 8.09 15.42
N TYR A 205 0.67 9.31 15.03
CA TYR A 205 1.83 10.01 15.55
C TYR A 205 1.42 11.34 16.20
N ALA A 206 1.98 11.61 17.38
CA ALA A 206 2.06 12.97 17.91
C ALA A 206 3.38 13.57 17.44
N MET A 207 3.28 14.56 16.57
CA MET A 207 4.40 15.29 16.00
C MET A 207 4.64 16.56 16.81
N VAL A 208 5.86 16.77 17.29
CA VAL A 208 6.21 17.90 18.17
C VAL A 208 7.37 18.67 17.55
N LEU A 209 7.16 19.97 17.31
CA LEU A 209 8.22 20.89 16.91
C LEU A 209 9.11 21.18 18.11
N ARG A 210 10.41 20.88 17.98
CA ARG A 210 11.41 21.20 19.00
C ARG A 210 12.37 22.26 18.47
N TYR A 211 12.58 23.29 19.27
CA TYR A 211 13.54 24.35 19.00
C TYR A 211 14.83 24.07 19.79
N SER A 212 15.96 23.92 19.10
CA SER A 212 17.26 23.70 19.78
C SER A 212 17.81 25.02 20.32
N VAL A 213 18.01 25.09 21.64
CA VAL A 213 18.54 26.29 22.32
C VAL A 213 20.07 26.42 22.18
N ARG A 214 20.81 25.31 22.04
CA ARG A 214 22.28 25.33 22.12
C ARG A 214 22.98 26.03 20.95
N ASN A 215 22.36 26.06 19.77
CA ASN A 215 22.91 26.67 18.56
C ASN A 215 21.95 27.64 17.83
N ALA A 216 20.73 27.86 18.36
CA ALA A 216 19.69 28.72 17.78
C ALA A 216 19.31 28.46 16.30
N SER A 217 19.81 27.39 15.66
CA SER A 217 19.75 27.21 14.20
C SER A 217 19.01 25.96 13.72
N THR A 218 18.68 25.01 14.59
CA THR A 218 18.12 23.71 14.19
C THR A 218 16.77 23.47 14.85
N VAL A 219 15.69 23.56 14.06
CA VAL A 219 14.37 23.04 14.41
C VAL A 219 14.27 21.60 13.90
N ASP A 220 13.80 20.70 14.74
CA ASP A 220 13.50 19.32 14.37
C ASP A 220 12.03 19.02 14.67
N LEU A 221 11.38 18.24 13.80
CA LEU A 221 10.03 17.72 14.05
C LEU A 221 10.14 16.28 14.56
N VAL A 222 9.81 16.06 15.82
CA VAL A 222 9.85 14.74 16.44
C VAL A 222 8.52 14.04 16.31
N MET A 223 8.54 12.73 16.10
CA MET A 223 7.35 11.90 15.99
C MET A 223 7.33 10.82 17.08
N TYR A 224 6.33 10.89 17.96
CA TYR A 224 6.01 9.85 18.93
C TYR A 224 4.93 8.93 18.35
N GLU A 225 5.20 7.64 18.21
CA GLU A 225 4.22 6.62 17.80
C GLU A 225 3.30 6.31 18.97
N LEU A 226 1.99 6.54 18.81
CA LEU A 226 1.00 6.21 19.81
C LEU A 226 0.53 4.78 19.59
N PRO A 227 0.77 3.88 20.56
CA PRO A 227 0.38 2.49 20.40
C PRO A 227 -1.13 2.37 20.60
N SER A 228 -1.72 1.34 19.98
CA SER A 228 -3.17 1.12 20.01
C SER A 228 -3.65 0.34 21.24
N ASP A 229 -2.76 0.01 22.18
CA ASP A 229 -3.04 -0.66 23.45
C ASP A 229 -3.07 0.33 24.63
N THR A 230 -3.59 -0.11 25.78
CA THR A 230 -3.64 0.71 27.00
C THR A 230 -2.38 0.63 27.86
N THR A 231 -1.56 -0.40 27.64
CA THR A 231 -0.42 -0.74 28.52
C THR A 231 0.87 -0.04 28.11
N SER A 232 1.07 0.20 26.82
CA SER A 232 2.29 0.79 26.30
C SER A 232 2.19 2.31 26.25
N ALA A 233 3.31 2.99 26.53
CA ALA A 233 3.41 4.44 26.36
C ALA A 233 3.77 4.76 24.91
N ALA A 234 3.54 6.01 24.48
CA ALA A 234 4.03 6.45 23.18
C ALA A 234 5.55 6.36 23.10
N VAL A 235 6.06 5.95 21.95
CA VAL A 235 7.49 5.72 21.74
C VAL A 235 8.04 6.76 20.77
N PHE A 236 9.13 7.42 21.14
CA PHE A 236 9.89 8.26 20.23
C PHE A 236 10.38 7.41 19.04
N LYS A 237 9.92 7.72 17.83
CA LYS A 237 10.19 6.90 16.64
C LYS A 237 11.09 7.58 15.62
N TYR A 238 10.80 8.83 15.31
CA TYR A 238 11.52 9.58 14.27
C TYR A 238 11.83 11.01 14.71
N SER A 239 12.92 11.56 14.18
CA SER A 239 13.27 12.99 14.26
C SER A 239 13.52 13.49 12.84
N LEU A 240 12.66 14.36 12.34
CA LEU A 240 12.79 14.97 11.01
C LEU A 240 13.67 16.22 11.13
N VAL A 241 14.84 16.18 10.51
CA VAL A 241 15.82 17.28 10.58
C VAL A 241 15.41 18.35 9.58
N LEU A 242 14.97 19.52 10.05
CA LEU A 242 14.49 20.60 9.17
C LEU A 242 15.62 21.55 8.75
N GLY A 243 16.56 21.80 9.65
CA GLY A 243 17.76 22.62 9.36
C GLY A 243 17.48 24.10 9.09
N PHE A 244 16.30 24.61 9.46
CA PHE A 244 15.96 26.03 9.42
C PHE A 244 15.37 26.50 10.75
N THR A 245 15.18 27.82 10.88
CA THR A 245 14.59 28.48 12.06
C THR A 245 13.39 29.33 11.66
N GLY A 246 12.38 29.40 12.53
CA GLY A 246 11.20 30.24 12.33
C GLY A 246 9.92 29.42 12.23
N GLY A 247 8.80 30.11 12.04
CA GLY A 247 7.50 29.48 11.93
C GLY A 247 7.40 28.60 10.68
N CYS A 248 6.79 27.42 10.84
CA CYS A 248 6.50 26.52 9.74
C CYS A 248 5.05 26.04 9.78
N GLY A 249 4.49 25.79 8.60
CA GLY A 249 3.23 25.06 8.47
C GLY A 249 3.50 23.57 8.26
N ILE A 250 2.62 22.70 8.75
CA ILE A 250 2.75 21.25 8.61
C ILE A 250 1.53 20.71 7.88
N HIS A 251 1.78 19.90 6.86
CA HIS A 251 0.78 19.09 6.18
C HIS A 251 1.14 17.62 6.21
N VAL A 252 0.11 16.77 6.14
CA VAL A 252 0.26 15.33 5.97
C VAL A 252 -0.55 14.92 4.76
N ILE A 253 0.14 14.78 3.62
CA ILE A 253 -0.48 14.49 2.33
C ILE A 253 -0.02 13.12 1.90
N ASP A 254 -0.96 12.20 1.74
CA ASP A 254 -0.66 10.84 1.27
C ASP A 254 0.41 10.11 2.11
N ASN A 255 0.38 10.25 3.44
CA ASN A 255 1.40 9.70 4.35
C ASN A 255 2.79 10.35 4.24
N LEU A 256 2.94 11.46 3.52
CA LEU A 256 4.14 12.31 3.58
C LEU A 256 3.95 13.40 4.61
N VAL A 257 4.98 13.65 5.41
CA VAL A 257 5.04 14.86 6.24
C VAL A 257 5.68 15.97 5.41
N ILE A 258 4.95 17.06 5.22
CA ILE A 258 5.42 18.22 4.47
C ILE A 258 5.51 19.39 5.42
N VAL A 259 6.71 19.96 5.54
CA VAL A 259 6.97 21.12 6.39
C VAL A 259 7.27 22.32 5.51
N HIS A 260 6.40 23.33 5.60
CA HIS A 260 6.48 24.56 4.83
C HIS A 260 7.19 25.64 5.63
N HIS A 261 8.36 26.06 5.17
CA HIS A 261 9.08 27.19 5.72
C HIS A 261 8.72 28.47 4.95
N GLN A 262 7.93 29.33 5.58
CA GLN A 262 7.39 30.54 4.94
C GLN A 262 8.51 31.51 4.53
N THR A 263 9.48 31.76 5.42
CA THR A 263 10.56 32.74 5.19
C THR A 263 11.39 32.44 3.94
N THR A 264 11.70 31.16 3.68
CA THR A 264 12.48 30.77 2.48
C THR A 264 11.60 30.34 1.31
N ALA A 265 10.27 30.35 1.46
CA ALA A 265 9.34 29.80 0.47
C ALA A 265 9.68 28.37 0.01
N LYS A 266 10.06 27.50 0.96
CA LYS A 266 10.45 26.10 0.70
C LYS A 266 9.56 25.12 1.45
N SER A 267 9.32 23.97 0.86
CA SER A 267 8.60 22.82 1.40
C SER A 267 9.55 21.62 1.49
N TYR A 268 9.69 21.09 2.70
CA TYR A 268 10.51 19.93 3.00
C TYR A 268 9.59 18.71 3.07
N ILE A 269 9.78 17.76 2.16
CA ILE A 269 8.94 16.56 2.06
C ILE A 269 9.67 15.39 2.69
N PHE A 270 9.05 14.72 3.65
CA PHE A 270 9.59 13.55 4.33
C PHE A 270 8.71 12.33 4.09
N ASP A 271 9.35 11.22 3.73
CA ASP A 271 8.73 9.90 3.66
C ASP A 271 9.40 8.95 4.65
N VAL A 272 8.78 8.79 5.82
CA VAL A 272 9.31 7.96 6.91
C VAL A 272 9.36 6.46 6.57
N ALA A 273 8.67 6.01 5.52
CA ALA A 273 8.66 4.60 5.13
C ALA A 273 9.86 4.20 4.25
N ILE A 274 10.54 5.15 3.60
CA ILE A 274 11.70 4.86 2.74
C ILE A 274 12.88 4.34 3.59
N ASN A 275 13.14 4.98 4.73
CA ASN A 275 14.22 4.64 5.66
C ASN A 275 13.69 4.41 7.07
N SER A 276 12.68 3.55 7.24
CA SER A 276 11.96 3.32 8.50
C SER A 276 12.83 2.84 9.68
N PHE A 277 14.04 2.35 9.41
CA PHE A 277 15.01 1.93 10.43
C PHE A 277 15.85 3.08 10.98
N ARG A 278 15.89 4.23 10.31
CA ARG A 278 16.61 5.41 10.80
C ARG A 278 15.71 6.25 11.70
N VAL A 279 16.23 6.64 12.85
CA VAL A 279 15.55 7.59 13.73
C VAL A 279 15.58 8.98 13.11
N ASN A 280 16.76 9.45 12.72
CA ASN A 280 16.93 10.76 12.10
C ASN A 280 16.64 10.67 10.60
N GLN A 281 15.66 11.45 10.15
CA GLN A 281 15.21 11.51 8.78
C GLN A 281 15.62 12.84 8.16
N SER A 282 16.23 12.76 6.97
CA SER A 282 16.49 13.91 6.12
C SER A 282 15.33 14.09 5.13
N PRO A 283 15.07 15.31 4.64
CA PRO A 283 14.04 15.54 3.64
C PRO A 283 14.35 14.74 2.38
N LEU A 284 13.33 14.07 1.84
CA LEU A 284 13.41 13.34 0.57
C LEU A 284 13.55 14.32 -0.60
N VAL A 285 12.76 15.41 -0.56
CA VAL A 285 12.76 16.49 -1.56
C VAL A 285 12.59 17.81 -0.83
N ILE A 286 13.29 18.84 -1.31
CA ILE A 286 13.09 20.23 -0.90
C ILE A 286 12.67 21.00 -2.16
N THR A 287 11.43 21.45 -2.20
CA THR A 287 10.84 22.12 -3.38
C THR A 287 10.00 23.32 -2.95
N SER A 288 9.40 24.03 -3.90
CA SER A 288 8.50 25.16 -3.62
C SER A 288 7.09 24.85 -4.14
N ILE A 289 6.07 25.35 -3.44
CA ILE A 289 4.70 25.29 -3.95
C ILE A 289 4.64 26.09 -5.25
N VAL A 290 3.90 25.57 -6.22
CA VAL A 290 3.60 26.25 -7.48
C VAL A 290 2.10 26.40 -7.60
N ALA A 291 1.64 27.59 -7.98
CA ALA A 291 0.24 27.84 -8.25
C ALA A 291 -0.26 26.97 -9.42
N ASN A 292 -1.47 26.42 -9.30
CA ASN A 292 -2.10 25.73 -10.43
C ASN A 292 -2.32 26.75 -11.58
N PRO A 293 -1.89 26.44 -12.83
CA PRO A 293 -2.06 27.33 -13.98
C PRO A 293 -3.49 27.82 -14.24
N GLN A 294 -4.49 27.11 -13.74
CA GLN A 294 -5.90 27.51 -13.82
C GLN A 294 -6.25 28.74 -12.96
N HIS A 295 -5.42 29.10 -11.98
CA HIS A 295 -5.64 30.29 -11.17
C HIS A 295 -5.06 31.52 -11.86
N GLN A 296 -5.95 32.42 -12.30
CA GLN A 296 -5.58 33.70 -12.90
C GLN A 296 -6.34 34.84 -12.19
N PRO A 297 -5.64 35.74 -11.47
CA PRO A 297 -4.19 35.77 -11.25
C PRO A 297 -3.71 34.62 -10.34
N PRO A 298 -2.42 34.21 -10.43
CA PRO A 298 -1.87 33.20 -9.54
C PRO A 298 -1.90 33.70 -8.08
N PRO A 299 -2.27 32.84 -7.12
CA PRO A 299 -2.29 33.22 -5.71
C PRO A 299 -0.88 33.55 -5.22
N PRO A 300 -0.74 34.56 -4.32
CA PRO A 300 0.53 34.83 -3.68
C PRO A 300 0.90 33.65 -2.79
N LEU A 301 2.14 33.15 -2.94
CA LEU A 301 2.61 31.96 -2.23
C LEU A 301 3.44 32.33 -0.99
N TYR A 302 3.34 31.52 0.07
CA TYR A 302 4.08 31.66 1.33
C TYR A 302 3.92 33.02 2.01
N THR A 303 2.73 33.62 1.92
CA THR A 303 2.47 34.91 2.58
C THR A 303 2.44 34.73 4.10
N GLY A 304 2.71 35.81 4.84
CA GLY A 304 2.58 35.81 6.30
C GLY A 304 1.13 35.68 6.80
N HIS A 305 0.15 35.67 5.89
CA HIS A 305 -1.28 35.51 6.17
C HIS A 305 -1.77 34.08 5.88
N TRP A 306 -0.85 33.17 5.56
CA TRP A 306 -1.16 31.77 5.32
C TRP A 306 -1.30 31.00 6.63
N PHE A 307 -2.45 30.34 6.76
CA PHE A 307 -2.70 29.36 7.79
C PHE A 307 -2.80 27.97 7.17
N THR A 308 -2.02 27.03 7.69
CA THR A 308 -2.01 25.64 7.23
C THR A 308 -2.88 24.77 8.14
N PHE A 309 -3.76 23.99 7.54
CA PHE A 309 -4.58 23.02 8.23
C PHE A 309 -4.42 21.64 7.61
N LEU A 310 -4.44 20.61 8.45
CA LEU A 310 -4.39 19.23 7.99
C LEU A 310 -5.66 18.84 7.20
N PRO A 311 -5.54 17.91 6.23
CA PRO A 311 -4.29 17.29 5.78
C PRO A 311 -3.50 18.16 4.80
N ASN A 312 -4.16 19.03 4.02
CA ASN A 312 -3.58 19.70 2.85
C ASN A 312 -4.19 21.08 2.55
N ILE A 313 -4.80 21.74 3.53
CA ILE A 313 -5.55 22.99 3.32
C ILE A 313 -4.67 24.19 3.69
N VAL A 314 -4.74 25.24 2.85
CA VAL A 314 -4.18 26.56 3.14
C VAL A 314 -5.29 27.59 3.07
N ILE A 315 -5.34 28.48 4.05
CA ILE A 315 -6.24 29.63 4.05
C ILE A 315 -5.40 30.89 3.96
N ASP A 316 -5.69 31.72 2.96
CA ASP A 316 -5.20 33.07 2.86
C ASP A 316 -6.24 34.01 3.49
N SER A 317 -5.93 34.52 4.68
CA SER A 317 -6.87 35.39 5.40
C SER A 317 -7.05 36.76 4.75
N ASN A 318 -6.08 37.23 3.96
CA ASN A 318 -6.17 38.50 3.26
C ASN A 318 -7.04 38.37 2.00
N GLY A 319 -6.86 37.28 1.25
CA GLY A 319 -7.69 36.98 0.07
C GLY A 319 -9.08 36.44 0.41
N GLY A 320 -9.27 35.89 1.61
CA GLY A 320 -10.50 35.17 1.98
C GLY A 320 -10.70 33.89 1.17
N VAL A 321 -9.60 33.31 0.65
CA VAL A 321 -9.62 32.13 -0.22
C VAL A 321 -9.01 30.93 0.50
N MET A 322 -9.58 29.76 0.25
CA MET A 322 -9.04 28.48 0.68
C MET A 322 -8.49 27.73 -0.53
N TYR A 323 -7.27 27.22 -0.38
CA TYR A 323 -6.58 26.41 -1.37
C TYR A 323 -6.35 25.00 -0.82
N GLY A 324 -6.36 24.01 -1.72
CA GLY A 324 -5.90 22.66 -1.42
C GLY A 324 -4.57 22.39 -2.10
N ILE A 325 -3.61 21.88 -1.34
CA ILE A 325 -2.32 21.44 -1.87
C ILE A 325 -2.45 20.00 -2.36
N LYS A 326 -1.89 19.74 -3.54
CA LYS A 326 -1.80 18.39 -4.13
C LYS A 326 -0.36 18.09 -4.51
N LEU A 327 0.03 16.83 -4.33
CA LEU A 327 1.32 16.32 -4.78
C LEU A 327 1.30 16.11 -6.30
N LYS A 328 2.31 16.61 -6.99
CA LYS A 328 2.51 16.35 -8.43
C LYS A 328 3.58 15.27 -8.62
N ASN A 329 3.16 14.02 -8.52
CA ASN A 329 4.06 12.85 -8.58
C ASN A 329 4.82 12.74 -9.91
N GLU A 330 4.35 13.36 -10.99
CA GLU A 330 5.03 13.38 -12.30
C GLU A 330 6.45 13.96 -12.25
N ASN A 331 6.69 14.92 -11.36
CA ASN A 331 7.99 15.58 -11.23
C ASN A 331 9.03 14.75 -10.45
N CYS A 332 8.64 13.59 -9.88
CA CYS A 332 9.54 12.79 -9.05
C CYS A 332 10.80 12.34 -9.80
N MET A 333 10.73 12.15 -11.11
CA MET A 333 11.88 11.77 -11.95
C MET A 333 13.01 12.81 -11.96
N LEU A 334 12.65 14.08 -11.79
CA LEU A 334 13.57 15.22 -11.77
C LEU A 334 14.03 15.56 -10.36
N GLU A 335 13.12 15.49 -9.38
CA GLU A 335 13.36 15.91 -8.00
C GLU A 335 14.07 14.85 -7.15
N ILE A 336 13.85 13.56 -7.44
CA ILE A 336 14.48 12.45 -6.71
C ILE A 336 15.64 11.88 -7.53
N ALA A 337 16.88 12.12 -7.07
CA ALA A 337 18.09 11.71 -7.76
C ALA A 337 18.22 10.18 -7.86
N GLU A 338 18.02 9.46 -6.75
CA GLU A 338 18.17 8.02 -6.71
C GLU A 338 16.94 7.29 -7.25
N LYS A 339 17.11 6.59 -8.39
CA LYS A 339 16.00 5.90 -9.08
C LYS A 339 15.34 4.80 -8.26
N ASN A 340 16.10 4.08 -7.43
CA ASN A 340 15.53 3.10 -6.52
C ASN A 340 14.59 3.77 -5.49
N ILE A 341 15.03 4.85 -4.86
CA ILE A 341 14.22 5.61 -3.89
C ILE A 341 12.98 6.21 -4.56
N MET A 342 13.12 6.73 -5.78
CA MET A 342 12.00 7.25 -6.56
C MET A 342 10.92 6.18 -6.80
N LEU A 343 11.30 4.96 -7.18
CA LEU A 343 10.34 3.87 -7.37
C LEU A 343 9.71 3.41 -6.05
N GLU A 344 10.49 3.36 -4.96
CA GLU A 344 9.98 3.08 -3.62
C GLU A 344 8.97 4.14 -3.15
N TYR A 345 9.23 5.41 -3.43
CA TYR A 345 8.33 6.53 -3.17
C TYR A 345 7.01 6.33 -3.92
N LEU A 346 7.09 6.10 -5.24
CA LEU A 346 5.93 5.91 -6.12
C LEU A 346 5.10 4.69 -5.74
N ALA A 347 5.73 3.60 -5.31
CA ALA A 347 5.03 2.39 -4.88
C ALA A 347 4.14 2.58 -3.63
N ARG A 348 4.31 3.69 -2.91
CA ARG A 348 3.52 4.04 -1.72
C ARG A 348 2.55 5.19 -1.96
N ARG A 349 2.46 5.72 -3.19
CA ARG A 349 1.58 6.82 -3.54
C ARG A 349 0.22 6.33 -4.00
N ARG A 350 -0.84 7.06 -3.65
CA ARG A 350 -2.16 6.88 -4.27
C ARG A 350 -2.13 7.32 -5.74
N ASP A 351 -2.87 6.60 -6.58
CA ASP A 351 -3.08 6.88 -8.01
C ASP A 351 -1.79 6.95 -8.85
N ALA A 352 -0.70 6.31 -8.41
CA ALA A 352 0.60 6.35 -9.09
C ALA A 352 0.94 5.11 -9.92
N ASN A 353 0.03 4.13 -10.04
CA ASN A 353 0.32 2.81 -10.64
C ASN A 353 0.91 2.92 -12.05
N LYS A 354 0.24 3.68 -12.92
CA LYS A 354 0.68 3.90 -14.31
C LYS A 354 2.05 4.57 -14.37
N LEU A 355 2.27 5.55 -13.50
CA LEU A 355 3.52 6.30 -13.44
C LEU A 355 4.66 5.44 -12.88
N LEU A 356 4.40 4.60 -11.89
CA LEU A 356 5.37 3.65 -11.35
C LEU A 356 5.79 2.64 -12.42
N ILE A 357 4.83 2.01 -13.09
CA ILE A 357 5.08 0.98 -14.10
C ILE A 357 5.91 1.56 -15.26
N SER A 358 5.52 2.73 -15.78
CA SER A 358 6.28 3.40 -16.86
C SER A 358 7.67 3.84 -16.42
N SER A 359 7.81 4.38 -15.19
CA SER A 359 9.10 4.75 -14.61
C SER A 359 9.99 3.54 -14.41
N PHE A 360 9.43 2.42 -13.93
CA PHE A 360 10.17 1.20 -13.67
C PHE A 360 10.67 0.57 -14.96
N LEU A 361 9.82 0.46 -15.98
CA LEU A 361 10.21 0.00 -17.32
C LEU A 361 11.33 0.87 -17.90
N SER A 362 11.20 2.21 -17.81
CA SER A 362 12.25 3.14 -18.27
C SER A 362 13.57 2.92 -17.54
N CYS A 363 13.54 2.71 -16.22
CA CYS A 363 14.73 2.41 -15.42
C CYS A 363 15.38 1.07 -15.80
N LEU A 364 14.57 0.05 -16.11
CA LEU A 364 15.05 -1.26 -16.54
C LEU A 364 15.70 -1.21 -17.93
N LYS A 365 15.09 -0.49 -18.88
CA LYS A 365 15.64 -0.27 -20.23
C LYS A 365 16.95 0.50 -20.19
N ALA A 366 17.02 1.53 -19.36
CA ALA A 366 18.24 2.32 -19.15
C ALA A 366 19.32 1.60 -18.31
N ARG A 367 19.05 0.38 -17.80
CA ARG A 367 19.91 -0.36 -16.86
C ARG A 367 20.36 0.49 -15.66
N ALA A 368 19.48 1.37 -15.18
CA ALA A 368 19.77 2.32 -14.12
C ALA A 368 19.70 1.69 -12.71
N LEU A 369 19.33 0.40 -12.61
CA LEU A 369 19.11 -0.32 -11.36
C LEU A 369 19.98 -1.58 -11.31
N SER A 370 20.51 -1.88 -10.13
CA SER A 370 21.15 -3.17 -9.84
C SER A 370 20.10 -4.28 -9.63
N LEU A 371 20.48 -5.55 -9.84
CA LEU A 371 19.59 -6.69 -9.58
C LEU A 371 19.02 -6.72 -8.15
N ARG A 372 19.80 -6.25 -7.16
CA ARG A 372 19.34 -6.14 -5.76
C ARG A 372 18.23 -5.11 -5.60
N GLN A 373 18.35 -3.96 -6.27
CA GLN A 373 17.34 -2.91 -6.26
C GLN A 373 16.08 -3.38 -7.00
N ILE A 374 16.25 -4.02 -8.16
CA ILE A 374 15.14 -4.60 -8.93
C ILE A 374 14.35 -5.59 -8.07
N ARG A 375 15.04 -6.50 -7.38
CA ARG A 375 14.40 -7.43 -6.42
C ARG A 375 13.65 -6.70 -5.32
N LYS A 376 14.23 -5.63 -4.76
CA LYS A 376 13.56 -4.84 -3.71
C LYS A 376 12.25 -4.23 -4.21
N ILE A 377 12.25 -3.67 -5.43
CA ILE A 377 11.04 -3.13 -6.05
C ILE A 377 10.01 -4.24 -6.31
N PHE A 378 10.42 -5.38 -6.86
CA PHE A 378 9.50 -6.51 -7.05
C PHE A 378 8.92 -7.02 -5.73
N ASN A 379 9.72 -7.13 -4.66
CA ASN A 379 9.23 -7.52 -3.34
C ASN A 379 8.18 -6.54 -2.81
N LEU A 380 8.33 -5.23 -3.07
CA LEU A 380 7.34 -4.22 -2.70
C LEU A 380 6.03 -4.33 -3.50
N LEU A 381 6.10 -4.82 -4.74
CA LEU A 381 4.93 -5.06 -5.57
C LEU A 381 4.20 -6.34 -5.13
N SER A 382 4.94 -7.42 -4.87
CA SER A 382 4.37 -8.72 -4.52
C SER A 382 3.94 -8.83 -3.06
N SER A 383 4.56 -8.10 -2.11
CA SER A 383 4.11 -8.07 -0.71
C SER A 383 2.65 -7.61 -0.56
N ASN A 384 2.18 -6.80 -1.50
CA ASN A 384 0.83 -6.24 -1.47
C ASN A 384 -0.23 -7.28 -1.87
N ILE A 385 0.18 -8.40 -2.48
CA ILE A 385 -0.70 -9.49 -2.91
C ILE A 385 -0.97 -10.45 -1.73
N SER A 386 0.02 -10.69 -0.88
CA SER A 386 -0.04 -11.70 0.20
C SER A 386 -0.78 -11.23 1.47
N GLU A 387 -0.72 -9.94 1.80
CA GLU A 387 -1.30 -9.40 3.05
C GLU A 387 -2.85 -9.40 3.08
N ASN A 388 -3.52 -9.75 1.99
CA ASN A 388 -4.99 -9.87 1.97
C ASN A 388 -5.50 -11.07 2.78
N ASN A 389 -4.64 -11.99 3.24
CA ASN A 389 -5.02 -13.26 3.84
C ASN A 389 -4.59 -13.49 5.30
N SER A 390 -4.10 -12.48 6.03
CA SER A 390 -3.67 -12.68 7.43
C SER A 390 -3.95 -11.48 8.34
N ASP A 391 -4.93 -11.63 9.23
CA ASP A 391 -4.78 -11.63 10.71
C ASP A 391 -6.03 -11.07 11.41
N ASP A 392 -6.93 -11.99 11.78
CA ASP A 392 -8.04 -11.77 12.71
C ASP A 392 -7.67 -12.19 14.15
N SER A 393 -6.36 -12.36 14.43
CA SER A 393 -5.82 -12.91 15.68
C SER A 393 -5.27 -11.85 16.64
N ALA A 394 -5.13 -10.59 16.20
CA ALA A 394 -4.63 -9.51 17.04
C ALA A 394 -5.69 -9.01 18.03
N PRO A 395 -5.31 -8.63 19.27
CA PRO A 395 -6.23 -7.99 20.20
C PRO A 395 -6.84 -6.74 19.55
N LYS A 396 -8.16 -6.59 19.65
CA LYS A 396 -8.88 -5.44 19.07
C LYS A 396 -8.25 -4.13 19.58
N PRO A 397 -7.79 -3.24 18.69
CA PRO A 397 -7.15 -2.01 19.10
C PRO A 397 -8.13 -1.09 19.85
N VAL A 398 -7.61 -0.34 20.83
CA VAL A 398 -8.42 0.56 21.68
C VAL A 398 -9.00 1.72 20.87
N PHE A 399 -8.31 2.16 19.82
CA PHE A 399 -8.78 3.14 18.85
C PHE A 399 -8.51 2.67 17.42
N SER A 400 -9.34 3.13 16.48
CA SER A 400 -9.13 2.91 15.06
C SER A 400 -8.28 4.02 14.45
N CYS A 401 -7.60 3.71 13.35
CA CYS A 401 -6.97 4.71 12.51
C CYS A 401 -7.23 4.38 11.04
N PRO A 402 -7.20 5.38 10.15
CA PRO A 402 -7.24 5.15 8.72
C PRO A 402 -6.17 4.12 8.31
N LYS A 403 -6.60 3.00 7.71
CA LYS A 403 -5.68 1.97 7.23
C LYS A 403 -4.88 2.52 6.05
N PHE A 404 -3.62 2.11 5.96
CA PHE A 404 -2.81 2.40 4.79
C PHE A 404 -3.16 1.40 3.69
N GLU A 405 -3.83 1.88 2.65
CA GLU A 405 -4.10 1.10 1.44
C GLU A 405 -2.83 1.05 0.60
N LYS A 406 -2.19 -0.12 0.57
CA LYS A 406 -1.05 -0.37 -0.31
C LYS A 406 -1.54 -0.45 -1.76
N MET A 407 -0.70 0.05 -2.66
CA MET A 407 -0.97 -0.03 -4.10
C MET A 407 -0.97 -1.48 -4.56
N HIS A 408 -2.04 -1.92 -5.22
CA HIS A 408 -2.15 -3.25 -5.79
C HIS A 408 -1.80 -3.23 -7.28
N ILE A 409 -0.84 -4.06 -7.69
CA ILE A 409 -0.47 -4.30 -9.08
C ILE A 409 -0.56 -5.81 -9.30
N SER A 410 -1.32 -6.24 -10.30
CA SER A 410 -1.52 -7.66 -10.59
C SER A 410 -0.30 -8.27 -11.28
N GLN A 411 -0.15 -9.61 -11.22
CA GLN A 411 0.92 -10.28 -11.94
C GLN A 411 0.81 -10.05 -13.45
N GLN A 412 -0.41 -10.07 -13.99
CA GLN A 412 -0.71 -9.77 -15.40
C GLN A 412 -0.29 -8.34 -15.81
N GLU A 413 -0.47 -7.35 -14.95
CA GLU A 413 -0.02 -5.97 -15.21
C GLU A 413 1.52 -5.89 -15.27
N VAL A 414 2.22 -6.54 -14.33
CA VAL A 414 3.70 -6.60 -14.36
C VAL A 414 4.18 -7.29 -15.64
N GLN A 415 3.56 -8.41 -16.01
CA GLN A 415 3.91 -9.16 -17.22
C GLN A 415 3.69 -8.31 -18.48
N SER A 416 2.48 -7.80 -18.69
CA SER A 416 2.07 -7.08 -19.90
C SER A 416 2.73 -5.72 -20.06
N CYS A 417 2.94 -4.98 -18.98
CA CYS A 417 3.43 -3.60 -19.04
C CYS A 417 4.91 -3.46 -18.73
N VAL A 418 5.56 -4.46 -18.11
CA VAL A 418 6.99 -4.41 -17.77
C VAL A 418 7.78 -5.50 -18.46
N LEU A 419 7.42 -6.77 -18.30
CA LEU A 419 8.28 -7.89 -18.70
C LEU A 419 8.25 -8.16 -20.21
N ILE A 420 7.07 -8.19 -20.83
CA ILE A 420 6.94 -8.36 -22.29
C ILE A 420 7.60 -7.20 -23.04
N PRO A 421 7.33 -5.91 -22.72
CA PRO A 421 8.01 -4.78 -23.37
C PRO A 421 9.53 -4.70 -23.13
N LEU A 422 10.04 -5.44 -22.13
CA LEU A 422 11.48 -5.57 -21.87
C LEU A 422 12.11 -6.69 -22.71
N ARG A 423 11.40 -7.80 -22.92
CA ARG A 423 11.82 -8.90 -23.81
C ARG A 423 11.85 -8.45 -25.27
N ASP A 424 10.84 -7.71 -25.71
CA ASP A 424 10.71 -7.24 -27.10
C ASP A 424 11.72 -6.14 -27.47
N ASP A 425 12.46 -5.60 -26.48
CA ASP A 425 13.44 -4.54 -26.71
C ASP A 425 14.76 -5.12 -27.23
N VAL A 426 14.96 -5.01 -28.55
CA VAL A 426 16.14 -5.51 -29.27
C VAL A 426 17.46 -4.92 -28.75
N SER A 427 17.42 -3.77 -28.06
CA SER A 427 18.63 -3.14 -27.51
C SER A 427 19.19 -3.85 -26.26
N LEU A 428 18.41 -4.74 -25.64
CA LEU A 428 18.78 -5.40 -24.39
C LEU A 428 19.37 -6.79 -24.62
N ASN A 429 20.31 -7.17 -23.74
CA ASN A 429 20.85 -8.52 -23.73
C ASN A 429 19.81 -9.46 -23.08
N MET A 430 19.45 -10.54 -23.76
CA MET A 430 18.47 -11.51 -23.26
C MET A 430 18.87 -12.14 -21.92
N SER A 431 20.17 -12.29 -21.62
CA SER A 431 20.64 -12.73 -20.29
C SER A 431 20.28 -11.72 -19.19
N TYR A 432 20.30 -10.41 -19.48
CA TYR A 432 19.82 -9.39 -18.52
C TYR A 432 18.31 -9.52 -18.29
N VAL A 433 17.51 -9.65 -19.36
CA VAL A 433 16.05 -9.82 -19.26
C VAL A 433 15.70 -11.07 -18.45
N ALA A 434 16.37 -12.19 -18.73
CA ALA A 434 16.21 -13.43 -17.98
C ALA A 434 16.53 -13.23 -16.48
N ASN A 435 17.64 -12.56 -16.15
CA ASN A 435 18.00 -12.28 -14.76
C ASN A 435 16.96 -11.37 -14.05
N VAL A 436 16.35 -10.41 -14.75
CA VAL A 436 15.25 -9.58 -14.22
C VAL A 436 14.02 -10.42 -13.91
N MET A 437 13.60 -11.29 -14.84
CA MET A 437 12.48 -12.19 -14.63
C MET A 437 12.73 -13.16 -13.46
N LEU A 438 13.96 -13.66 -13.31
CA LEU A 438 14.34 -14.48 -12.15
C LEU A 438 14.24 -13.72 -10.82
N GLN A 439 14.55 -12.42 -10.79
CA GLN A 439 14.33 -11.62 -9.58
C GLN A 439 12.85 -11.48 -9.25
N TYR A 440 11.98 -11.33 -10.27
CA TYR A 440 10.54 -11.28 -10.05
C TYR A 440 10.00 -12.62 -9.56
N LEU A 441 10.39 -13.73 -10.20
CA LEU A 441 10.04 -15.08 -9.77
C LEU A 441 10.44 -15.33 -8.31
N ARG A 442 11.66 -14.96 -7.94
CA ARG A 442 12.13 -15.05 -6.56
C ARG A 442 11.30 -14.20 -5.59
N SER A 443 10.89 -13.00 -5.98
CA SER A 443 10.04 -12.15 -5.15
C SER A 443 8.67 -12.77 -4.85
N LEU A 444 8.11 -13.53 -5.81
CA LEU A 444 6.83 -14.21 -5.65
C LEU A 444 6.97 -15.36 -4.64
N TYR A 445 8.04 -16.15 -4.72
CA TYR A 445 8.32 -17.19 -3.73
C TYR A 445 8.61 -16.63 -2.33
N ASP A 446 9.46 -15.60 -2.24
CA ASP A 446 9.81 -14.98 -0.96
C ASP A 446 8.55 -14.44 -0.24
N ASN A 447 7.53 -14.00 -0.99
CA ASN A 447 6.26 -13.49 -0.48
C ASN A 447 5.13 -14.55 -0.43
N ASN A 448 5.39 -15.83 -0.72
CA ASN A 448 4.39 -16.90 -0.79
C ASN A 448 3.21 -16.61 -1.75
N VAL A 449 3.45 -15.90 -2.85
CA VAL A 449 2.45 -15.64 -3.89
C VAL A 449 2.48 -16.78 -4.91
N PRO A 450 1.34 -17.43 -5.23
CA PRO A 450 1.30 -18.47 -6.26
C PRO A 450 1.65 -17.88 -7.62
N VAL A 451 2.60 -18.51 -8.32
CA VAL A 451 3.08 -18.05 -9.62
C VAL A 451 2.10 -18.47 -10.72
N GLU A 452 1.70 -17.53 -11.58
CA GLU A 452 0.86 -17.82 -12.74
C GLU A 452 1.60 -18.67 -13.79
N ALA A 453 0.92 -19.68 -14.35
CA ALA A 453 1.50 -20.62 -15.32
C ALA A 453 2.09 -19.92 -16.56
N TYR A 454 1.42 -18.88 -17.06
CA TYR A 454 1.91 -18.11 -18.19
C TYR A 454 3.25 -17.41 -17.91
N PHE A 455 3.46 -16.92 -16.68
CA PHE A 455 4.74 -16.31 -16.32
C PHE A 455 5.88 -17.33 -16.29
N ILE A 456 5.59 -18.56 -15.85
CA ILE A 456 6.54 -19.66 -15.89
C ILE A 456 6.99 -19.95 -17.33
N GLU A 457 6.04 -20.06 -18.27
CA GLU A 457 6.33 -20.27 -19.69
C GLU A 457 7.24 -19.15 -20.23
N LEU A 458 6.90 -17.89 -19.92
CA LEU A 458 7.69 -16.72 -20.32
C LEU A 458 9.13 -16.76 -19.78
N VAL A 459 9.33 -17.19 -18.54
CA VAL A 459 10.67 -17.34 -17.92
C VAL A 459 11.48 -18.42 -18.65
N VAL A 460 10.86 -19.56 -18.97
CA VAL A 460 11.53 -20.69 -19.64
C VAL A 460 11.95 -20.31 -21.05
N GLU A 461 11.06 -19.68 -21.84
CA GLU A 461 11.37 -19.18 -23.17
C GLU A 461 12.54 -18.20 -23.13
N THR A 462 12.48 -17.21 -22.23
CA THR A 462 13.50 -16.16 -22.12
C THR A 462 14.87 -16.73 -21.71
N LEU A 463 14.91 -17.74 -20.82
CA LEU A 463 16.16 -18.44 -20.45
C LEU A 463 16.73 -19.25 -21.61
N ALA A 464 15.85 -19.93 -22.36
CA ALA A 464 16.25 -20.74 -23.50
C ALA A 464 16.79 -19.87 -24.66
N GLU A 465 16.19 -18.71 -24.91
CA GLU A 465 16.65 -17.70 -25.86
C GLU A 465 17.96 -17.04 -25.42
N ALA A 466 18.14 -16.82 -24.10
CA ALA A 466 19.39 -16.30 -23.55
C ALA A 466 20.56 -17.30 -23.57
N GLY A 467 20.31 -18.58 -23.88
CA GLY A 467 21.33 -19.65 -23.84
C GLY A 467 21.72 -20.08 -22.43
N GLU A 468 20.96 -19.70 -21.40
CA GLU A 468 21.26 -19.94 -19.98
C GLU A 468 20.69 -21.29 -19.51
N MET A 469 20.99 -22.36 -20.26
CA MET A 469 20.40 -23.69 -20.07
C MET A 469 20.74 -24.33 -18.73
N SER A 470 21.91 -24.01 -18.16
CA SER A 470 22.32 -24.49 -16.83
C SER A 470 21.40 -23.95 -15.72
N LYS A 471 21.00 -22.68 -15.80
CA LYS A 471 20.05 -22.06 -14.86
C LYS A 471 18.66 -22.65 -15.03
N LEU A 472 18.23 -22.85 -16.27
CA LEU A 472 16.95 -23.49 -16.58
C LEU A 472 16.88 -24.91 -15.98
N HIS A 473 17.92 -25.71 -16.20
CA HIS A 473 18.00 -27.05 -15.61
C HIS A 473 17.93 -27.00 -14.08
N GLN A 474 18.70 -26.13 -13.42
CA GLN A 474 18.64 -25.99 -11.95
C GLN A 474 17.24 -25.62 -11.44
N ILE A 475 16.56 -24.67 -12.07
CA ILE A 475 15.22 -24.21 -11.67
C ILE A 475 14.20 -25.36 -11.74
N VAL A 476 14.30 -26.20 -12.77
CA VAL A 476 13.43 -27.37 -12.96
C VAL A 476 13.79 -28.48 -11.98
N THR A 477 15.08 -28.83 -11.83
CA THR A 477 15.54 -29.89 -10.94
C THR A 477 15.22 -29.59 -9.47
N TYR A 478 15.39 -28.34 -9.03
CA TYR A 478 15.06 -27.93 -7.66
C TYR A 478 13.56 -27.65 -7.45
N ARG A 479 12.70 -27.93 -8.43
CA ARG A 479 11.25 -27.74 -8.36
C ARG A 479 10.86 -26.34 -7.90
N VAL A 480 11.61 -25.33 -8.34
CA VAL A 480 11.22 -23.95 -8.13
C VAL A 480 9.89 -23.75 -8.86
N VAL A 481 9.81 -24.18 -10.12
CA VAL A 481 8.61 -24.11 -10.95
C VAL A 481 7.64 -25.24 -10.66
N ASN A 482 6.34 -24.93 -10.60
CA ASN A 482 5.29 -25.94 -10.43
C ASN A 482 5.18 -26.86 -11.65
N ASP A 483 5.07 -28.16 -11.39
CA ASP A 483 4.86 -29.16 -12.43
C ASP A 483 3.56 -28.88 -13.19
N SER A 484 3.64 -28.73 -14.51
CA SER A 484 2.47 -28.58 -15.38
C SER A 484 2.69 -29.31 -16.70
N LYS A 485 1.61 -29.79 -17.34
CA LYS A 485 1.71 -30.42 -18.66
C LYS A 485 2.27 -29.45 -19.72
N PRO A 486 1.83 -28.18 -19.81
CA PRO A 486 2.38 -27.22 -20.79
C PRO A 486 3.88 -26.98 -20.60
N LEU A 487 4.34 -26.87 -19.35
CA LEU A 487 5.77 -26.73 -19.04
C LEU A 487 6.57 -27.94 -19.51
N ALA A 488 6.06 -29.15 -19.31
CA ALA A 488 6.77 -30.37 -19.71
C ALA A 488 6.97 -30.43 -21.22
N PHE A 489 5.94 -30.15 -22.00
CA PHE A 489 6.06 -30.07 -23.47
C PHE A 489 6.98 -28.95 -23.93
N LEU A 490 6.95 -27.79 -23.25
CA LEU A 490 7.88 -26.71 -23.53
C LEU A 490 9.35 -27.14 -23.30
N LEU A 491 9.64 -27.85 -22.21
CA LEU A 491 10.98 -28.36 -21.93
C LEU A 491 11.44 -29.41 -22.95
N LEU A 492 10.53 -30.31 -23.36
CA LEU A 492 10.78 -31.30 -24.41
C LEU A 492 11.14 -30.63 -25.75
N SER A 493 10.49 -29.51 -26.09
CA SER A 493 10.80 -28.75 -27.31
C SER A 493 12.24 -28.20 -27.34
N TYR A 494 12.85 -27.98 -26.17
CA TYR A 494 14.22 -27.45 -26.03
C TYR A 494 15.30 -28.52 -25.87
N GLU A 495 14.96 -29.81 -25.96
CA GLU A 495 15.91 -30.92 -25.83
C GLU A 495 17.13 -30.79 -26.76
N ALA A 496 16.92 -30.35 -28.01
CA ALA A 496 18.01 -30.21 -28.98
C ALA A 496 19.12 -29.26 -28.48
N ARG A 497 18.79 -28.34 -27.58
CA ARG A 497 19.76 -27.41 -26.96
C ARG A 497 20.33 -27.95 -25.63
N CYS A 498 19.62 -28.85 -24.95
CA CYS A 498 20.06 -29.44 -23.70
C CYS A 498 19.37 -30.80 -23.47
N SER A 499 20.13 -31.89 -23.63
CA SER A 499 19.60 -33.26 -23.51
C SER A 499 19.04 -33.60 -22.13
N THR A 500 19.50 -32.93 -21.07
CA THR A 500 19.01 -33.16 -19.70
C THR A 500 17.62 -32.58 -19.44
N LEU A 501 17.13 -31.67 -20.31
CA LEU A 501 15.76 -31.14 -20.24
C LEU A 501 14.72 -32.17 -20.68
N PHE A 502 15.09 -33.12 -21.56
CA PHE A 502 14.20 -34.21 -21.97
C PHE A 502 13.78 -35.06 -20.78
N GLN A 503 14.76 -35.57 -20.01
CA GLN A 503 14.47 -36.35 -18.81
C GLN A 503 13.66 -35.53 -17.81
N SER A 504 13.98 -34.24 -17.65
CA SER A 504 13.25 -33.35 -16.75
C SER A 504 11.77 -33.18 -17.18
N GLY A 505 11.50 -33.07 -18.49
CA GLY A 505 10.15 -33.00 -19.06
C GLY A 505 9.36 -34.29 -18.86
N VAL A 506 9.97 -35.45 -19.14
CA VAL A 506 9.36 -36.77 -18.89
C VAL A 506 9.07 -36.97 -17.41
N ASP A 507 9.99 -36.59 -16.53
CA ASP A 507 9.79 -36.69 -15.09
C ASP A 507 8.63 -35.80 -14.60
N ILE A 508 8.42 -34.62 -15.19
CA ILE A 508 7.26 -33.76 -14.90
C ILE A 508 5.96 -34.42 -15.37
N LEU A 509 5.93 -35.00 -16.58
CA LEU A 509 4.75 -35.71 -17.10
C LEU A 509 4.40 -36.92 -16.23
N ALA A 510 5.41 -37.68 -15.80
CA ALA A 510 5.22 -38.85 -14.93
C ALA A 510 4.63 -38.44 -13.57
N ARG A 511 5.11 -37.34 -12.98
CA ARG A 511 4.54 -36.78 -11.74
C ARG A 511 3.12 -36.27 -11.91
N ASN A 512 2.80 -35.72 -13.09
CA ASN A 512 1.44 -35.30 -13.46
C ASN A 512 0.51 -36.46 -13.88
N LYS A 513 0.98 -37.71 -13.82
CA LYS A 513 0.24 -38.91 -14.27
C LYS A 513 -0.21 -38.83 -15.73
N ALA A 514 0.54 -38.11 -16.56
CA ALA A 514 0.29 -37.90 -17.98
C ALA A 514 0.96 -39.03 -18.79
N ASN A 515 0.51 -40.26 -18.55
CA ASN A 515 1.20 -41.46 -19.02
C ASN A 515 1.06 -41.68 -20.53
N ASP A 516 -0.08 -41.29 -21.11
CA ASP A 516 -0.35 -41.44 -22.55
C ASP A 516 0.55 -40.49 -23.35
N GLU A 517 0.74 -39.27 -22.85
CA GLU A 517 1.58 -38.25 -23.45
C GLU A 517 3.08 -38.61 -23.41
N ILE A 518 3.55 -39.32 -22.38
CA ILE A 518 4.94 -39.80 -22.30
C ILE A 518 5.23 -40.81 -23.41
N VAL A 519 4.30 -41.74 -23.64
CA VAL A 519 4.43 -42.76 -24.68
C VAL A 519 4.46 -42.10 -26.05
N GLU A 520 3.60 -41.10 -26.31
CA GLU A 520 3.61 -40.37 -27.58
C GLU A 520 4.93 -39.62 -27.82
N VAL A 521 5.47 -38.95 -26.80
CA VAL A 521 6.77 -38.25 -26.89
C VAL A 521 7.92 -39.23 -27.16
N MET A 522 7.94 -40.40 -26.50
CA MET A 522 8.96 -41.43 -26.73
C MET A 522 8.85 -42.06 -28.12
N LEU A 523 7.63 -42.21 -28.64
CA LEU A 523 7.37 -42.69 -30.00
C LEU A 523 7.82 -41.70 -31.08
N GLU A 524 7.53 -40.40 -30.92
CA GLU A 524 8.04 -39.35 -31.83
C GLU A 524 9.58 -39.33 -31.89
N LYS A 525 10.23 -39.68 -30.78
CA LYS A 525 11.70 -39.75 -30.67
C LYS A 525 12.31 -41.05 -31.19
N LYS A 526 11.49 -41.98 -31.69
CA LYS A 526 11.91 -43.33 -32.11
C LYS A 526 12.54 -44.16 -30.99
N GLN A 527 12.32 -43.79 -29.72
CA GLN A 527 12.75 -44.57 -28.54
C GLN A 527 11.70 -45.62 -28.19
N ILE A 528 11.45 -46.52 -29.14
CA ILE A 528 10.32 -47.45 -29.13
C ILE A 528 10.46 -48.50 -28.02
N VAL A 529 11.70 -48.92 -27.72
CA VAL A 529 11.99 -49.88 -26.64
C VAL A 529 11.73 -49.28 -25.26
N ASP A 530 12.11 -48.01 -25.05
CA ASP A 530 11.89 -47.33 -23.77
C ASP A 530 10.40 -47.00 -23.57
N ALA A 531 9.69 -46.65 -24.65
CA ALA A 531 8.23 -46.50 -24.64
C ALA A 531 7.52 -47.81 -24.24
N PHE A 532 7.95 -48.94 -24.82
CA PHE A 532 7.39 -50.25 -24.51
C PHE A 532 7.67 -50.67 -23.06
N ARG A 533 8.91 -50.47 -22.58
CA ARG A 533 9.28 -50.70 -21.17
C ARG A 533 8.48 -49.84 -20.19
N PHE A 534 8.20 -48.58 -20.55
CA PHE A 534 7.43 -47.67 -19.72
C PHE A 534 5.96 -48.10 -19.59
N ILE A 535 5.33 -48.55 -20.68
CA ILE A 535 3.99 -49.15 -20.65
C ILE A 535 3.96 -50.41 -19.79
N ASP A 536 4.96 -51.27 -19.97
CA ASP A 536 5.08 -52.53 -19.24
C ASP A 536 5.26 -52.33 -17.74
N ALA A 537 5.97 -51.27 -17.33
CA ALA A 537 6.18 -50.93 -15.92
C ALA A 537 4.95 -50.26 -15.26
N MET A 538 4.13 -49.54 -16.03
CA MET A 538 2.99 -48.76 -15.52
C MET A 538 1.61 -49.44 -15.72
N ASN A 539 1.54 -50.62 -16.35
CA ASN A 539 0.31 -51.36 -16.66
C ASN A 539 -0.76 -50.49 -17.36
N LEU A 540 -0.35 -49.74 -18.39
CA LEU A 540 -1.23 -48.82 -19.12
C LEU A 540 -2.10 -49.54 -20.17
N ASN A 541 -3.28 -48.99 -20.44
CA ASN A 541 -4.38 -49.62 -21.19
C ASN A 541 -4.09 -49.92 -22.68
N ASP A 542 -4.82 -50.90 -23.21
CA ASP A 542 -4.87 -51.43 -24.60
C ASP A 542 -4.91 -50.40 -25.75
N SER A 543 -5.17 -49.10 -25.50
CA SER A 543 -5.37 -48.07 -26.52
C SER A 543 -4.09 -47.48 -27.14
N LEU A 544 -2.95 -47.57 -26.45
CA LEU A 544 -1.66 -47.02 -26.91
C LEU A 544 -0.78 -48.06 -27.63
N LEU A 545 -1.03 -49.35 -27.37
CA LEU A 545 -0.38 -50.48 -28.01
C LEU A 545 -0.40 -50.41 -29.56
N PRO A 546 -1.53 -50.12 -30.25
CA PRO A 546 -1.53 -50.03 -31.70
C PRO A 546 -0.61 -48.93 -32.28
N LYS A 547 -0.42 -47.81 -31.57
CA LYS A 547 0.50 -46.73 -32.02
C LYS A 547 1.97 -47.11 -31.89
N ILE A 548 2.32 -47.93 -30.90
CA ILE A 548 3.68 -48.48 -30.76
C ILE A 548 3.97 -49.47 -31.87
N ILE A 549 2.99 -50.29 -32.25
CA ILE A 549 3.14 -51.29 -33.31
C ILE A 549 3.37 -50.61 -34.66
N GLU A 550 2.62 -49.55 -34.95
CA GLU A 550 2.80 -48.72 -36.16
C GLU A 550 4.17 -48.02 -36.15
N GLY A 551 4.57 -47.41 -35.03
CA GLY A 551 5.89 -46.78 -34.89
C GLY A 551 7.07 -47.77 -34.94
N ALA A 552 6.90 -48.98 -34.39
CA ALA A 552 7.86 -50.08 -34.48
C ALA A 552 8.01 -50.58 -35.91
N ASP A 553 6.93 -50.64 -36.67
CA ASP A 553 6.97 -51.11 -38.05
C ASP A 553 7.74 -50.15 -38.99
N GLU A 554 7.57 -48.83 -38.79
CA GLU A 554 8.21 -47.82 -39.62
C GLU A 554 9.69 -47.55 -39.30
N ASN A 555 10.15 -47.76 -38.04
CA ASN A 555 11.43 -47.21 -37.57
C ASN A 555 12.37 -48.17 -36.83
N CYS A 556 11.98 -49.43 -36.55
CA CYS A 556 12.84 -50.39 -35.83
C CYS A 556 13.50 -51.44 -36.74
N SER A 557 14.64 -51.99 -36.30
CA SER A 557 15.26 -53.18 -36.90
C SER A 557 14.41 -54.44 -36.64
N VAL A 558 14.54 -55.44 -37.52
CA VAL A 558 13.75 -56.69 -37.49
C VAL A 558 13.87 -57.42 -36.14
N GLN A 559 15.04 -57.38 -35.51
CA GLN A 559 15.30 -57.96 -34.19
C GLN A 559 14.49 -57.30 -33.07
N THR A 560 14.35 -55.97 -33.11
CA THR A 560 13.61 -55.23 -32.08
C THR A 560 12.10 -55.43 -32.25
N LYS A 561 11.65 -55.58 -33.50
CA LYS A 561 10.27 -55.98 -33.85
C LYS A 561 9.93 -57.37 -33.29
N TYR A 562 10.83 -58.33 -33.43
CA TYR A 562 10.66 -59.69 -32.90
C TYR A 562 10.63 -59.76 -31.37
N ALA A 563 11.55 -59.04 -30.70
CA ALA A 563 11.58 -58.99 -29.23
C ALA A 563 10.31 -58.36 -28.62
N ILE A 564 9.75 -57.32 -29.26
CA ILE A 564 8.47 -56.73 -28.83
C ILE A 564 7.31 -57.72 -29.04
N LYS A 565 7.32 -58.47 -30.16
CA LYS A 565 6.31 -59.50 -30.47
C LYS A 565 6.31 -60.62 -29.42
N GLU A 566 7.48 -61.16 -29.07
CA GLU A 566 7.63 -62.24 -28.09
C GLU A 566 7.14 -61.80 -26.69
N HIS A 567 7.50 -60.60 -26.25
CA HIS A 567 7.10 -60.05 -24.96
C HIS A 567 5.58 -59.74 -24.87
N MET A 568 4.94 -59.38 -25.99
CA MET A 568 3.48 -59.19 -26.06
C MET A 568 2.70 -60.51 -26.05
N ILE A 569 3.26 -61.58 -26.61
CA ILE A 569 2.68 -62.93 -26.58
C ILE A 569 2.68 -63.46 -25.13
N GLU A 570 3.75 -63.21 -24.36
CA GLU A 570 3.84 -63.62 -22.95
C GLU A 570 2.80 -62.93 -22.05
N LYS A 571 2.41 -61.68 -22.34
CA LYS A 571 1.45 -60.90 -21.53
C LYS A 571 -0.04 -61.08 -21.88
N ARG A 572 -0.40 -61.93 -22.86
CA ARG A 572 -1.80 -62.20 -23.27
C ARG A 572 -2.65 -60.95 -23.60
N VAL A 573 -2.16 -60.10 -24.50
CA VAL A 573 -2.96 -58.99 -25.04
C VAL A 573 -4.07 -59.52 -25.96
N LYS A 574 -5.23 -58.84 -26.03
CA LYS A 574 -6.44 -59.29 -26.74
C LYS A 574 -6.17 -59.67 -28.20
N SER A 575 -6.82 -60.75 -28.64
CA SER A 575 -6.67 -61.43 -29.93
C SER A 575 -6.80 -60.55 -31.18
N THR A 576 -7.51 -59.43 -31.10
CA THR A 576 -7.71 -58.50 -32.23
C THR A 576 -6.51 -57.62 -32.55
N LEU A 577 -5.58 -57.41 -31.60
CA LEU A 577 -4.32 -56.72 -31.86
C LEU A 577 -3.25 -57.69 -32.41
N LEU A 578 -3.31 -58.97 -32.02
CA LEU A 578 -2.48 -60.04 -32.60
C LEU A 578 -2.80 -60.28 -34.07
N THR A 579 -4.07 -60.20 -34.49
CA THR A 579 -4.43 -60.42 -35.91
C THR A 579 -3.85 -59.36 -36.85
N LYS A 580 -3.75 -58.09 -36.43
CA LYS A 580 -3.03 -57.07 -37.20
C LYS A 580 -1.52 -57.29 -37.23
N PHE A 581 -0.99 -58.03 -36.26
CA PHE A 581 0.42 -58.39 -36.12
C PHE A 581 0.78 -59.58 -37.01
N ASP A 582 -0.12 -60.56 -37.13
CA ASP A 582 0.08 -61.74 -37.99
C ASP A 582 0.00 -61.39 -39.47
N ASP A 583 -0.83 -60.41 -39.85
CA ASP A 583 -0.93 -59.93 -41.24
C ASP A 583 0.31 -59.14 -41.71
N LEU A 584 1.19 -58.70 -40.80
CA LEU A 584 2.38 -57.87 -41.11
C LEU A 584 3.71 -58.63 -41.09
N TYR A 585 3.75 -59.88 -40.59
CA TYR A 585 4.99 -60.66 -40.42
C TYR A 585 4.83 -62.07 -40.98
N GLU A 586 5.08 -62.25 -42.28
CA GLU A 586 5.24 -63.57 -42.88
C GLU A 586 6.44 -64.33 -42.29
N GLU A 587 6.36 -65.67 -42.25
CA GLU A 587 7.37 -66.60 -41.67
C GLU A 587 8.82 -66.31 -42.14
N GLU A 588 8.98 -65.76 -43.35
CA GLU A 588 10.27 -65.39 -43.94
C GLU A 588 11.00 -64.25 -43.20
N ASN A 589 10.26 -63.37 -42.51
CA ASN A 589 10.84 -62.26 -41.73
C ASN A 589 11.30 -62.72 -40.33
N ILE A 590 10.74 -63.81 -39.82
CA ILE A 590 11.12 -64.45 -38.55
C ILE A 590 12.43 -65.21 -38.74
N GLU A 591 12.55 -65.95 -39.84
CA GLU A 591 13.77 -66.70 -40.19
C GLU A 591 14.97 -65.76 -40.40
N LYS A 592 14.76 -64.60 -41.05
CA LYS A 592 15.79 -63.55 -41.20
C LYS A 592 16.23 -62.92 -39.87
N ALA A 593 15.33 -62.77 -38.89
CA ALA A 593 15.66 -62.22 -37.58
C ALA A 593 16.49 -63.20 -36.74
N GLU A 594 16.17 -64.49 -36.81
CA GLU A 594 16.92 -65.57 -36.16
C GLU A 594 18.31 -65.75 -36.80
N ASP A 595 18.41 -65.59 -38.12
CA ASP A 595 19.70 -65.58 -38.84
C ASP A 595 20.57 -64.37 -38.47
N GLU A 596 19.98 -63.17 -38.27
CA GLU A 596 20.72 -61.99 -37.79
C GLU A 596 21.19 -62.12 -36.32
N LEU A 597 20.42 -62.82 -35.47
CA LEU A 597 20.77 -63.13 -34.07
C LEU A 597 21.94 -64.14 -33.98
N SER A 598 21.96 -65.11 -34.89
CA SER A 598 23.04 -66.10 -34.98
C SER A 598 24.33 -65.52 -35.60
N THR A 599 24.23 -64.52 -36.48
CA THR A 599 25.41 -63.84 -37.04
C THR A 599 26.08 -62.86 -36.06
N PHE A 600 25.34 -62.21 -35.16
CA PHE A 600 25.95 -61.33 -34.14
C PHE A 600 26.70 -62.12 -33.05
N THR A 601 26.20 -63.31 -32.67
CA THR A 601 26.88 -64.18 -31.70
C THR A 601 28.18 -64.80 -32.22
N LEU A 602 28.45 -64.71 -33.53
CA LEU A 602 29.68 -65.16 -34.17
C LEU A 602 30.78 -64.07 -34.28
N TYR A 603 30.51 -62.82 -33.92
CA TYR A 603 31.47 -61.70 -34.02
C TYR A 603 31.77 -60.97 -32.70
N GLU A 604 31.44 -61.53 -31.54
CA GLU A 604 31.98 -61.08 -30.24
C GLU A 604 33.01 -62.08 -29.69
N PHE A 605 34.27 -61.85 -30.07
CA PHE A 605 35.44 -62.06 -29.22
C PHE A 605 36.37 -60.86 -29.33
#